data_AF-A0AA35EHZ5-F1
#
_entry.id   AF-A0AA35EHZ5-F1
#
_cell.length_a   1.000
_cell.length_b   1.000
_cell.length_c   1.000
_cell.angle_alpha   90.00
_cell.angle_beta   90.00
_cell.angle_gamma   90.00
#
_symmetry.space_group_name_H-M   'P 1'
#
loop_
_entity.id
_entity.type
_entity.pdbx_description
1 polymer ?
#
loop_
_entity_poly.entity_id
_entity_poly.type
_entity_poly.pdbx_seq_one_letter_code
_entity_poly.pdbx_strand_id
1 'polypeptide(L)'
;MYGTTEALCAALTEQYKPDEPLALIVWTKEDVQDCLAEYHVTEIMAARIVALIDSLDDKHVCGVGEDTLVCILENLREEEAWHRQISVPAAALKNVLALAGEFMRLEDIQGGEGAAARNYPDEARALDALRKTLGK
;
A
#
# COMPACT_ATOMS: atom_id res chain seq x y z
N MET A 1 7.84 9.03 17.98
CA MET A 1 8.95 8.15 18.36
C MET A 1 8.42 6.74 18.35
N TYR A 2 9.17 5.78 17.83
CA TYR A 2 8.81 4.35 17.86
C TYR A 2 9.93 3.52 18.50
N GLY A 3 9.55 2.53 19.31
CA GLY A 3 10.50 1.66 19.98
C GLY A 3 9.90 0.98 21.21
N THR A 4 10.76 0.35 21.99
CA THR A 4 10.38 -0.22 23.29
C THR A 4 10.19 0.88 24.33
N THR A 5 9.49 0.58 25.43
CA THR A 5 9.34 1.51 26.56
C THR A 5 10.68 2.05 27.04
N GLU A 6 11.71 1.19 27.13
CA GLU A 6 13.05 1.58 27.55
C GLU A 6 13.69 2.56 26.56
N ALA A 7 13.62 2.28 25.25
CA ALA A 7 14.16 3.15 24.22
C ALA A 7 13.44 4.50 24.18
N LEU A 8 12.12 4.50 24.32
CA LEU A 8 11.31 5.71 24.35
C LEU A 8 11.63 6.57 25.58
N CYS A 9 11.73 5.97 26.77
CA CYS A 9 12.11 6.69 27.99
C CYS A 9 13.53 7.29 27.90
N ALA A 10 14.49 6.54 27.35
CA ALA A 10 15.84 7.04 27.15
C ALA A 10 15.84 8.26 26.21
N ALA A 11 15.16 8.16 25.07
CA ALA A 11 15.11 9.25 24.10
C ALA A 11 14.29 10.46 24.60
N LEU A 12 13.26 10.27 25.42
CA LEU A 12 12.56 11.37 26.10
C LEU A 12 13.49 12.11 27.07
N THR A 13 14.31 11.38 27.83
CA THR A 13 15.25 11.95 28.80
C THR A 13 16.42 12.67 28.12
N GLU A 14 16.78 12.25 26.91
CA GLU A 14 17.81 12.91 26.10
C GLU A 14 17.30 14.22 25.47
N GLN A 15 16.03 14.25 25.05
CA GLN A 15 15.47 15.37 24.29
C GLN A 15 14.83 16.46 25.16
N TYR A 16 14.31 16.12 26.33
CA TYR A 16 13.54 17.04 27.17
C TYR A 16 14.09 17.13 28.59
N LYS A 17 13.84 18.26 29.25
CA LYS A 17 14.25 18.42 30.65
C LYS A 17 13.34 17.62 31.58
N PRO A 18 13.87 17.05 32.68
CA PRO A 18 13.08 16.24 33.61
C PRO A 18 11.88 16.96 34.25
N ASP A 19 11.95 18.27 34.38
CA ASP A 19 10.95 19.14 35.01
C ASP A 19 10.07 19.89 34.01
N GLU A 20 10.23 19.64 32.71
CA GLU A 20 9.42 20.25 31.67
C GLU A 20 8.05 19.55 31.55
N PRO A 21 6.92 20.29 31.55
CA PRO A 21 5.60 19.68 31.37
C PRO A 21 5.44 19.18 29.92
N LEU A 22 5.14 17.90 29.76
CA LEU A 22 4.98 17.22 28.48
C LEU A 22 3.65 16.47 28.42
N ALA A 23 3.05 16.41 27.23
CA ALA A 23 1.93 15.53 26.91
C ALA A 23 2.37 14.49 25.89
N LEU A 24 2.06 13.22 26.14
CA LEU A 24 2.44 12.10 25.28
C LEU A 24 1.20 11.33 24.84
N ILE A 25 1.17 10.97 23.56
CA ILE A 25 0.18 10.06 22.99
C ILE A 25 0.93 8.78 22.61
N VAL A 26 0.46 7.64 23.11
CA VAL A 26 1.06 6.33 22.89
C VAL A 26 0.11 5.52 22.02
N TRP A 27 0.64 4.97 20.93
CA TRP A 27 -0.07 4.03 20.07
C TRP A 27 0.52 2.64 20.26
N THR A 28 -0.30 1.71 20.70
CA THR A 28 0.02 0.28 20.72
C THR A 28 -0.59 -0.44 19.52
N LYS A 29 -0.17 -1.69 19.27
CA LYS A 29 -0.77 -2.49 18.20
C LYS A 29 -2.23 -2.81 18.54
N GLU A 30 -2.54 -3.00 19.82
CA GLU A 30 -3.90 -3.21 20.31
C GLU A 30 -4.77 -1.99 20.04
N ASP A 31 -4.29 -0.78 20.32
CA ASP A 31 -5.03 0.47 20.04
C ASP A 31 -5.32 0.63 18.53
N VAL A 32 -4.37 0.26 17.68
CA VAL A 32 -4.56 0.29 16.22
C VAL A 32 -5.60 -0.75 15.79
N GLN A 33 -5.58 -1.97 16.35
CA GLN A 33 -6.57 -2.99 16.04
C GLN A 33 -7.97 -2.58 16.50
N ASP A 34 -8.08 -1.96 17.67
CA ASP A 34 -9.35 -1.48 18.20
C ASP A 34 -9.90 -0.31 17.37
N CYS A 35 -9.05 0.67 17.01
CA CYS A 35 -9.44 1.77 16.11
C CYS A 35 -9.84 1.28 14.71
N LEU A 36 -9.21 0.22 14.21
CA LEU A 36 -9.45 -0.31 12.87
C LEU A 36 -10.23 -1.63 12.89
N ALA A 37 -11.05 -1.87 13.91
CA ALA A 37 -11.74 -3.15 14.11
C ALA A 37 -12.59 -3.56 12.90
N GLU A 38 -13.26 -2.58 12.25
CA GLU A 38 -14.08 -2.80 11.06
C GLU A 38 -13.26 -3.29 9.84
N TYR A 39 -11.97 -2.97 9.81
CA TYR A 39 -11.07 -3.30 8.71
C TYR A 39 -10.39 -4.67 8.86
N HIS A 40 -10.66 -5.42 9.94
CA HIS A 40 -10.11 -6.76 10.16
C HIS A 40 -8.56 -6.79 10.09
N VAL A 41 -7.92 -5.82 10.74
CA VAL A 41 -6.46 -5.66 10.72
C VAL A 41 -5.76 -6.78 11.50
N THR A 42 -4.81 -7.44 10.85
CA THR A 42 -3.99 -8.49 11.48
C THR A 42 -3.00 -7.88 12.47
N GLU A 43 -2.54 -8.67 13.45
CA GLU A 43 -1.54 -8.22 14.42
C GLU A 43 -0.25 -7.73 13.74
N ILE A 44 0.18 -8.43 12.68
CA ILE A 44 1.37 -8.05 11.89
C ILE A 44 1.14 -6.69 11.23
N MET A 45 -0.03 -6.48 10.63
CA MET A 45 -0.37 -5.22 9.97
C MET A 45 -0.45 -4.07 10.99
N ALA A 46 -1.09 -4.30 12.14
CA ALA A 46 -1.17 -3.31 13.21
C ALA A 46 0.24 -2.93 13.72
N ALA A 47 1.13 -3.90 13.92
CA ALA A 47 2.50 -3.63 14.31
C ALA A 47 3.28 -2.81 13.25
N ARG A 48 3.04 -3.07 11.96
CA ARG A 48 3.61 -2.26 10.86
C ARG A 48 3.06 -0.83 10.88
N ILE A 49 1.76 -0.64 11.09
CA ILE A 49 1.13 0.68 11.19
C ILE A 49 1.75 1.48 12.35
N VAL A 50 1.89 0.89 13.54
CA VAL A 50 2.51 1.55 14.70
C VAL A 50 3.94 2.01 14.39
N ALA A 51 4.72 1.20 13.67
CA ALA A 51 6.06 1.60 13.24
C ALA A 51 6.05 2.78 12.24
N LEU A 52 5.09 2.78 11.31
CA LEU A 52 4.96 3.82 10.29
C LEU A 52 4.49 5.17 10.84
N ILE A 53 3.77 5.19 11.97
CA ILE A 53 3.40 6.44 12.65
C ILE A 53 4.63 7.32 12.91
N ASP A 54 5.79 6.72 13.21
CA ASP A 54 7.00 7.50 13.45
C ASP A 54 7.62 8.09 12.18
N SER A 55 7.30 7.52 11.02
CA SER A 55 7.77 8.01 9.72
C SER A 55 6.87 9.08 9.11
N LEU A 56 5.73 9.41 9.75
CA LEU A 56 4.84 10.46 9.28
C LEU A 56 5.47 11.84 9.48
N ASP A 57 5.56 12.60 8.40
CA ASP A 57 5.80 14.03 8.45
C ASP A 57 4.62 14.75 9.10
N ASP A 58 4.87 15.88 9.75
CA ASP A 58 3.85 16.75 10.35
C ASP A 58 2.87 16.09 11.34
N LYS A 59 3.18 14.90 11.86
CA LYS A 59 2.43 14.22 12.93
C LYS A 59 2.21 15.08 14.18
N HIS A 60 3.09 16.07 14.39
CA HIS A 60 3.01 17.04 15.48
C HIS A 60 2.04 18.19 15.23
N VAL A 61 1.65 18.43 13.97
CA VAL A 61 0.72 19.51 13.55
C VAL A 61 -0.71 18.99 13.50
N CYS A 62 -0.92 17.85 12.85
CA CYS A 62 -2.25 17.30 12.58
C CYS A 62 -2.66 16.21 13.57
N GLY A 63 -1.72 15.69 14.36
CA GLY A 63 -1.93 14.52 15.19
C GLY A 63 -2.05 13.23 14.37
N VAL A 64 -2.34 12.13 15.05
CA VAL A 64 -2.57 10.81 14.45
C VAL A 64 -3.93 10.34 14.93
N GLY A 65 -4.91 10.34 14.03
CA GLY A 65 -6.27 9.89 14.29
C GLY A 65 -6.65 8.68 13.44
N GLU A 66 -7.91 8.25 13.54
CA GLU A 66 -8.44 7.09 12.78
C GLU A 66 -8.22 7.26 11.26
N ASP A 67 -8.57 8.42 10.69
CA ASP A 67 -8.36 8.71 9.26
C ASP A 67 -6.91 8.49 8.84
N THR A 68 -5.95 8.87 9.69
CA THR A 68 -4.52 8.65 9.43
C THR A 68 -4.19 7.17 9.40
N LEU A 69 -4.73 6.39 10.34
CA LEU A 69 -4.51 4.95 10.39
C LEU A 69 -5.15 4.23 9.19
N VAL A 70 -6.33 4.67 8.76
CA VAL A 70 -7.00 4.15 7.56
C VAL A 70 -6.15 4.41 6.33
N CYS A 71 -5.64 5.63 6.13
CA CYS A 71 -4.75 5.93 5.00
C CYS A 71 -3.48 5.07 5.00
N ILE A 72 -2.84 4.87 6.16
CA ILE A 72 -1.65 4.00 6.25
C ILE A 72 -2.02 2.55 5.92
N LEU A 73 -3.15 2.05 6.43
CA LEU A 73 -3.62 0.70 6.14
C LEU A 73 -3.90 0.49 4.65
N GLU A 74 -4.55 1.45 3.99
CA GLU A 74 -4.82 1.39 2.56
C GLU A 74 -3.52 1.35 1.75
N ASN A 75 -2.57 2.23 2.05
CA ASN A 75 -1.26 2.23 1.41
C ASN A 75 -0.53 0.89 1.59
N LEU A 76 -0.56 0.30 2.79
CA LEU A 76 0.05 -1.00 3.05
C LEU A 76 -0.62 -2.13 2.26
N ARG A 77 -1.96 -2.10 2.14
CA ARG A 77 -2.71 -3.08 1.34
C ARG A 77 -2.43 -2.95 -0.14
N GLU A 78 -2.29 -1.72 -0.63
CA GLU A 78 -1.87 -1.47 -1.99
C GLU A 78 -0.47 -2.03 -2.23
N GLU A 79 0.52 -1.71 -1.38
CA GLU A 79 1.87 -2.28 -1.46
C GLU A 79 1.84 -3.81 -1.49
N GLU A 80 1.07 -4.45 -0.60
CA GLU A 80 0.93 -5.91 -0.58
C GLU A 80 0.28 -6.45 -1.86
N ALA A 81 -0.67 -5.74 -2.45
CA ALA A 81 -1.28 -6.09 -3.72
C ALA A 81 -0.29 -5.96 -4.89
N TRP A 82 0.51 -4.89 -4.91
CA TRP A 82 1.57 -4.67 -5.91
C TRP A 82 2.65 -5.76 -5.85
N HIS A 83 3.03 -6.19 -4.64
CA HIS A 83 4.05 -7.20 -4.43
C HIS A 83 3.54 -8.64 -4.52
N ARG A 84 2.24 -8.85 -4.75
CA ARG A 84 1.65 -10.18 -4.85
C ARG A 84 2.12 -10.88 -6.13
N GLN A 85 3.14 -11.73 -6.00
CA GLN A 85 3.59 -12.59 -7.08
C GLN A 85 2.59 -13.75 -7.26
N ILE A 86 1.92 -13.79 -8.41
CA ILE A 86 1.01 -14.87 -8.78
C ILE A 86 1.70 -15.76 -9.81
N SER A 87 1.81 -17.05 -9.51
CA SER A 87 2.27 -18.05 -10.48
C SER A 87 1.09 -18.58 -11.28
N VAL A 88 1.20 -18.56 -12.61
CA VAL A 88 0.18 -19.08 -13.52
C VAL A 88 0.82 -20.08 -14.49
N PRO A 89 0.11 -21.15 -14.89
CA PRO A 89 0.60 -22.04 -15.94
C PRO A 89 0.85 -21.26 -17.24
N ALA A 90 2.01 -21.48 -17.86
CA ALA A 90 2.40 -20.76 -19.08
C ALA A 90 1.37 -20.90 -20.22
N ALA A 91 0.75 -22.07 -20.35
CA ALA A 91 -0.31 -22.30 -21.34
C ALA A 91 -1.56 -21.43 -21.07
N ALA A 92 -1.95 -21.27 -19.80
CA ALA A 92 -3.08 -20.43 -19.43
C ALA A 92 -2.76 -18.95 -19.70
N LEU A 93 -1.56 -18.49 -19.32
CA LEU A 93 -1.11 -17.13 -19.59
C LEU A 93 -1.08 -16.83 -21.09
N LYS A 94 -0.57 -17.75 -21.91
CA LYS A 94 -0.55 -17.62 -23.37
C LYS A 94 -1.96 -17.45 -23.96
N ASN A 95 -2.93 -18.23 -23.48
CA ASN A 95 -4.30 -18.15 -23.96
C ASN A 95 -4.95 -16.81 -23.58
N VAL A 96 -4.74 -16.34 -22.34
CA VAL A 96 -5.24 -15.04 -21.88
C VAL A 96 -4.62 -13.90 -22.69
N LEU A 97 -3.31 -13.94 -22.95
CA LEU A 97 -2.62 -12.93 -23.76
C LEU A 97 -3.11 -12.90 -25.21
N ALA A 98 -3.41 -14.06 -25.79
CA ALA A 98 -3.98 -14.15 -27.14
C ALA A 98 -5.37 -13.50 -27.18
N LEU A 99 -6.25 -13.87 -26.24
CA LEU A 99 -7.60 -13.31 -26.14
C LEU A 99 -7.59 -11.79 -25.89
N ALA A 100 -6.74 -11.32 -24.97
CA ALA A 100 -6.56 -9.90 -24.72
C ALA A 100 -6.06 -9.16 -25.96
N GLY A 101 -5.12 -9.75 -26.69
CA GLY A 101 -4.62 -9.20 -27.96
C GLY A 101 -5.68 -9.12 -29.05
N GLU A 102 -6.52 -10.15 -29.16
CA GLU A 102 -7.65 -10.14 -30.10
C GLU A 102 -8.70 -9.10 -29.73
N PHE A 103 -9.01 -8.96 -28.44
CA PHE A 103 -9.92 -7.93 -27.94
C PHE A 103 -9.42 -6.52 -28.31
N MET A 104 -8.15 -6.20 -28.02
CA MET A 104 -7.57 -4.91 -28.39
C MET A 104 -7.65 -4.65 -29.91
N ARG A 105 -7.38 -5.67 -30.73
CA ARG A 105 -7.48 -5.55 -32.18
C ARG A 105 -8.92 -5.30 -32.64
N LEU A 106 -9.90 -5.95 -32.01
CA LEU A 106 -11.32 -5.75 -32.33
C LEU A 106 -11.78 -4.34 -31.96
N GLU A 107 -11.34 -3.81 -30.81
CA GLU A 107 -11.61 -2.43 -30.40
C GLU A 107 -11.04 -1.42 -31.41
N ASP A 108 -9.82 -1.62 -31.92
CA ASP A 108 -9.25 -0.75 -32.96
C ASP A 108 -10.00 -0.85 -34.30
N ILE A 109 -10.54 -2.03 -34.64
CA ILE A 109 -11.34 -2.21 -35.87
C ILE A 109 -12.70 -1.49 -35.74
N GLN A 110 -13.32 -1.54 -34.56
CA GLN A 110 -14.66 -0.98 -34.34
C GLN A 110 -14.64 0.52 -34.02
N GLY A 111 -13.67 0.96 -33.19
CA GLY A 111 -13.53 2.34 -32.72
C GLY A 111 -12.54 3.19 -33.52
N GLY A 112 -11.88 2.60 -34.52
CA GLY A 112 -10.83 3.24 -35.32
C GLY A 112 -9.44 3.13 -34.68
N GLU A 113 -8.40 3.48 -35.45
CA GLU A 113 -7.00 3.30 -35.04
C GLU A 113 -6.71 3.94 -33.69
N GLY A 114 -6.14 3.15 -32.77
CA GLY A 114 -5.79 3.56 -31.41
C GLY A 114 -6.97 3.67 -30.45
N ALA A 115 -8.17 3.23 -30.83
CA ALA A 115 -9.33 3.20 -29.92
C ALA A 115 -9.07 2.31 -28.71
N ALA A 116 -8.41 1.17 -28.90
CA ALA A 116 -8.05 0.28 -27.80
C ALA A 116 -7.18 0.99 -26.77
N ALA A 117 -6.15 1.71 -27.22
CA ALA A 117 -5.24 2.44 -26.34
C ALA A 117 -5.90 3.67 -25.66
N ARG A 118 -6.89 4.29 -26.30
CA ARG A 118 -7.65 5.41 -25.72
C ARG A 118 -8.67 4.94 -24.68
N ASN A 119 -9.36 3.83 -24.97
CA ASN A 119 -10.46 3.32 -24.15
C ASN A 119 -9.94 2.44 -23.00
N TYR A 120 -8.82 1.73 -23.21
CA TYR A 120 -8.23 0.77 -22.27
C TYR A 120 -6.71 1.00 -22.13
N PRO A 121 -6.29 2.18 -21.61
CA PRO A 121 -4.88 2.57 -21.57
C PRO A 121 -4.04 1.72 -20.62
N ASP A 122 -4.63 1.18 -19.56
CA ASP A 122 -3.91 0.37 -18.57
C ASP A 122 -3.69 -1.05 -19.07
N GLU A 123 -4.72 -1.64 -19.67
CA GLU A 123 -4.68 -2.97 -20.26
C GLU A 123 -3.76 -3.01 -21.49
N ALA A 124 -3.77 -1.97 -22.33
CA ALA A 124 -2.85 -1.86 -23.45
C ALA A 124 -1.38 -1.80 -22.98
N ARG A 125 -1.09 -1.03 -21.93
CA ARG A 125 0.24 -0.95 -21.31
C ARG A 125 0.67 -2.29 -20.69
N ALA A 126 -0.24 -2.92 -19.95
CA ALA A 126 0.01 -4.22 -19.33
C ALA A 126 0.30 -5.31 -20.37
N LEU A 127 -0.48 -5.36 -21.47
CA LEU A 127 -0.29 -6.32 -22.55
C LEU A 127 1.04 -6.11 -23.28
N ASP A 128 1.44 -4.86 -23.55
CA ASP A 128 2.73 -4.54 -24.17
C ASP A 128 3.90 -4.92 -23.24
N ALA A 129 3.80 -4.62 -21.95
CA ALA A 129 4.80 -5.03 -20.95
C ALA A 129 4.95 -6.57 -20.91
N LEU A 130 3.84 -7.31 -20.88
CA LEU A 130 3.85 -8.78 -20.87
C LEU A 130 4.39 -9.39 -22.17
N ARG A 131 4.07 -8.79 -23.33
CA ARG A 131 4.64 -9.22 -24.62
C ARG A 131 6.15 -9.01 -24.68
N LYS A 132 6.66 -7.90 -24.14
CA LYS A 132 8.10 -7.61 -24.07
C LYS A 132 8.85 -8.56 -23.15
N THR A 133 8.24 -8.96 -22.04
CA THR A 133 8.87 -9.87 -21.06
C THR A 133 8.82 -11.33 -21.50
N LEU A 134 7.73 -11.78 -22.14
CA LEU A 134 7.53 -13.17 -22.57
C LEU A 134 7.96 -13.44 -24.03
N GLY A 135 8.24 -12.40 -24.81
CA GLY A 135 8.65 -12.47 -26.21
C GLY A 135 10.15 -12.72 -26.45
N LYS A 136 10.92 -13.07 -25.41
CA LYS A 136 12.28 -13.60 -25.48
C LYS A 136 12.27 -15.06 -25.06
#